data_AF-A0A937DNP2-F1
#
_entry.id   AF-A0A937DNP2-F1
#
_cell.length_a   1.000
_cell.length_b   1.000
_cell.length_c   1.000
_cell.angle_alpha   90.00
_cell.angle_beta   90.00
_cell.angle_gamma   90.00
#
_symmetry.space_group_name_H-M   'P 1'
#
loop_
_entity.id
_entity.type
_entity.pdbx_description
1 polymer ?
#
loop_
_entity_poly.entity_id
_entity_poly.type
_entity_poly.pdbx_seq_one_letter_code
_entity_poly.pdbx_strand_id
1 'polypeptide(L)' 'MSIKLRLTFLSFFQFFVWGAWLTTLGSYGFGFKNWTGAQFGA' A
#
# COMPACT_ATOMS: atom_id res chain seq x y z
N MET A 1 -14.91 -12.02 -21.98
CA MET A 1 -14.49 -11.02 -20.97
C MET A 1 -14.02 -9.76 -21.67
N SER A 2 -14.71 -8.62 -21.49
CA SER A 2 -14.34 -7.34 -22.11
C SER A 2 -13.02 -6.80 -21.56
N ILE A 3 -12.16 -6.24 -22.42
CA ILE A 3 -10.86 -5.65 -22.03
C ILE A 3 -11.04 -4.52 -21.01
N LYS A 4 -12.10 -3.73 -21.13
CA LYS A 4 -12.44 -2.65 -20.18
C LYS A 4 -12.55 -3.17 -18.75
N LEU A 5 -13.27 -4.29 -18.58
CA LEU A 5 -13.47 -4.91 -17.26
C LEU A 5 -12.15 -5.44 -16.68
N ARG A 6 -11.31 -6.07 -17.51
CA ARG A 6 -9.97 -6.56 -17.09
C ARG A 6 -9.08 -5.42 -16.62
N LEU A 7 -9.07 -4.29 -17.35
CA LEU A 7 -8.31 -3.10 -16.97
C LEU A 7 -8.84 -2.48 -15.69
N THR A 8 -10.16 -2.42 -15.49
CA THR A 8 -10.75 -1.94 -14.23
C THR A 8 -10.29 -2.76 -13.03
N PHE A 9 -10.30 -4.10 -13.13
CA PHE A 9 -9.78 -4.94 -12.06
C PHE A 9 -8.27 -4.77 -11.85
N LEU A 10 -7.48 -4.68 -12.92
CA LEU A 10 -6.04 -4.44 -12.81
C LEU A 10 -5.73 -3.12 -12.11
N SER A 11 -6.43 -2.04 -12.48
CA SER A 11 -6.28 -0.73 -11.81
C SER A 11 -6.71 -0.80 -10.34
N PHE A 12 -7.81 -1.48 -10.02
CA PHE A 12 -8.22 -1.69 -8.64
C PHE A 12 -7.15 -2.44 -7.83
N PHE A 13 -6.67 -3.58 -8.34
CA PHE A 13 -5.66 -4.38 -7.66
C PHE A 13 -4.33 -3.63 -7.51
N GLN A 14 -3.95 -2.81 -8.49
CA GLN A 14 -2.78 -1.95 -8.40
C GLN A 14 -2.85 -1.04 -7.17
N PHE A 15 -3.94 -0.30 -6.99
CA PHE A 15 -4.10 0.60 -5.84
C PHE A 15 -4.31 -0.16 -4.54
N PHE A 16 -5.01 -1.29 -4.58
CA PHE A 16 -5.22 -2.14 -3.41
C PHE A 16 -3.90 -2.69 -2.85
N VAL A 17 -3.05 -3.27 -3.70
CA VAL A 17 -1.75 -3.82 -3.28
C VAL A 17 -0.85 -2.71 -2.76
N TRP A 18 -0.84 -1.54 -3.42
CA TRP A 18 -0.05 -0.41 -2.97
C TRP A 18 -0.50 0.11 -1.60
N GLY A 19 -1.82 0.21 -1.38
CA GLY A 19 -2.40 0.55 -0.08
C GLY A 19 -2.05 -0.45 1.01
N ALA A 20 -2.21 -1.76 0.75
CA ALA A 20 -1.86 -2.82 1.69
C ALA A 20 -0.37 -2.82 2.07
N TRP A 21 0.50 -2.54 1.10
CA TRP A 21 1.93 -2.39 1.34
C TRP A 21 2.23 -1.20 2.26
N LEU A 22 1.64 -0.03 2.01
CA LEU A 22 1.80 1.15 2.88
C LEU A 22 1.32 0.91 4.30
N THR A 23 0.17 0.24 4.48
CA THR A 23 -0.34 -0.11 5.82
C THR A 23 0.62 -1.05 6.55
N THR A 24 1.19 -2.02 5.84
CA THR A 24 2.19 -2.95 6.39
C THR A 24 3.46 -2.20 6.78
N LEU A 25 3.93 -1.29 5.94
CA LEU A 25 5.10 -0.45 6.20
C LEU A 25 4.91 0.44 7.42
N GLY A 26 3.75 1.09 7.55
CA GLY A 26 3.39 1.87 8.73
C GLY A 26 3.40 1.01 10.00
N SER A 27 2.74 -0.14 9.96
CA SER A 27 2.67 -1.06 11.11
C SER A 27 4.06 -1.58 11.51
N TYR A 28 4.91 -1.88 10.54
CA TYR A 28 6.29 -2.31 10.78
C TYR A 28 7.16 -1.17 11.34
N GLY A 29 7.10 0.01 10.72
CA GLY A 29 7.88 1.19 11.10
C GLY A 29 7.54 1.67 12.51
N PHE A 30 6.26 1.82 12.82
CA PHE A 30 5.80 2.32 14.12
C PHE A 30 5.72 1.22 15.19
N GLY A 31 5.30 0.01 14.84
CA GLY A 31 5.07 -1.07 15.82
C GLY A 31 6.32 -1.87 16.17
N PHE A 32 7.13 -2.26 15.17
CA PHE A 32 8.31 -3.09 15.40
C PHE A 32 9.59 -2.26 15.54
N LYS A 33 9.79 -1.32 14.62
CA LYS A 33 10.98 -0.46 14.58
C LYS A 33 10.88 0.79 15.46
N ASN A 34 9.69 1.14 15.97
CA ASN A 34 9.43 2.30 16.83
C ASN A 34 9.95 3.63 16.23
N TRP A 35 9.87 3.78 14.90
CA TRP A 35 10.24 5.03 14.25
C TRP A 35 9.36 6.19 14.71
N THR A 36 9.96 7.36 14.88
CA THR A 36 9.19 8.60 15.05
C THR A 36 8.56 8.99 13.71
N GLY A 37 7.49 9.80 13.72
CA GLY A 37 6.88 10.28 12.47
C GLY A 37 7.87 10.97 11.52
N ALA A 38 8.87 11.67 12.09
CA ALA A 38 9.95 12.29 11.34
C ALA A 38 10.89 11.26 10.67
N GLN A 39 11.14 10.11 11.31
CA GLN A 39 11.96 9.02 10.75
C GLN A 39 11.21 8.19 9.71
N PHE A 40 9.88 8.12 9.79
CA PHE A 40 9.06 7.39 8.83
C PHE A 40 8.87 8.17 7.51
N GLY A 41 8.87 9.51 7.57
CA GLY A 41 8.65 10.39 6.42
C GLY A 41 9.89 11.08 5.84
N ALA A 42 11.06 10.94 6.47
CA ALA A 42 12.35 11.40 5.95
C ALA A 42 12.96 10.37 4.98
#